data_AF-A0A2D5HP36-F1
#
_entry.id   AF-A0A2D5HP36-F1
#
_cell.length_a   1.000
_cell.length_b   1.000
_cell.length_c   1.000
_cell.angle_alpha   90.00
_cell.angle_beta   90.00
_cell.angle_gamma   90.00
#
_symmetry.space_group_name_H-M   'P 1'
#
loop_
_entity.id
_entity.type
_entity.pdbx_description
1 polymer ?
#
loop_
_entity_poly.entity_id
_entity_poly.type
_entity_poly.pdbx_seq_one_letter_code
_entity_poly.pdbx_strand_id
1 'polypeptide(L)'
;MEVFYYLEDPKKLIDNIYKNWLNQDGRLIFGIDFYEENKTSHDWSESCGIKNMKLLSEKEWLKFLKNSGFRNVKTWKCGAKKDWEGTLIISGKK
;
A
#
# COMPACT_ATOMS: atom_id res chain seq x y z
N MET A 1 -0.96 -7.65 9.80
CA MET A 1 -0.70 -6.35 10.45
C MET A 1 -0.35 -5.38 9.35
N GLU A 2 -1.18 -4.37 9.15
CA GLU A 2 -0.98 -3.35 8.11
C GLU A 2 0.10 -2.39 8.61
N VAL A 3 1.23 -2.27 7.89
CA VAL A 3 2.38 -1.46 8.37
C VAL A 3 2.71 -0.31 7.41
N PHE A 4 2.41 -0.46 6.12
CA PHE A 4 2.92 0.44 5.09
C PHE A 4 2.45 1.89 5.26
N TYR A 5 1.17 2.12 5.55
CA TYR A 5 0.63 3.48 5.66
C TYR A 5 0.88 4.13 7.03
N TYR A 6 1.48 3.43 8.01
CA TYR A 6 1.90 4.03 9.29
C TYR A 6 3.31 4.64 9.24
N LEU A 7 4.06 4.37 8.16
CA LEU A 7 5.42 4.85 8.02
C LEU A 7 5.44 6.31 7.55
N GLU A 8 6.40 7.07 8.07
CA GLU A 8 6.60 8.46 7.64
C GLU A 8 6.92 8.56 6.14
N ASP A 9 7.70 7.61 5.62
CA ASP A 9 8.03 7.47 4.21
C ASP A 9 7.86 6.01 3.75
N PRO A 10 6.66 5.63 3.30
CA PRO A 10 6.40 4.28 2.79
C PRO A 10 7.21 3.94 1.53
N LYS A 11 7.56 4.95 0.71
CA LYS A 11 8.35 4.76 -0.51
C LYS A 11 9.76 4.30 -0.18
N LYS A 12 10.39 4.88 0.85
CA LYS A 12 11.72 4.48 1.31
C LYS A 12 11.76 3.02 1.79
N LEU A 13 10.72 2.53 2.45
CA LEU A 13 10.62 1.11 2.80
C LEU A 13 10.55 0.24 1.54
N ILE A 14 9.68 0.60 0.58
CA ILE A 14 9.52 -0.16 -0.68
C ILE A 14 10.86 -0.22 -1.45
N ASP A 15 11.61 0.88 -1.48
CA ASP A 15 12.97 0.91 -2.06
C ASP A 15 13.93 -0.03 -1.35
N ASN A 16 13.90 -0.06 -0.01
CA ASN A 16 14.75 -0.92 0.79
C ASN A 16 14.43 -2.41 0.56
N ILE A 17 13.14 -2.76 0.51
CA ILE A 17 12.66 -4.12 0.21
C ILE A 17 13.19 -4.56 -1.17
N TYR A 18 13.00 -3.71 -2.18
CA TYR A 18 13.45 -3.99 -3.54
C TYR A 18 14.97 -4.19 -3.58
N LYS A 19 15.74 -3.27 -3.01
CA LYS A 19 17.20 -3.29 -3.10
C LYS A 19 17.82 -4.43 -2.31
N ASN A 20 17.36 -4.63 -1.06
CA ASN A 20 18.12 -5.36 -0.06
C ASN A 20 17.46 -6.66 0.41
N TRP A 21 16.15 -6.85 0.24
CA TRP A 21 15.45 -8.00 0.83
C TRP A 21 15.02 -9.04 -0.21
N LEU A 22 14.65 -8.60 -1.41
CA LEU A 22 14.19 -9.52 -2.45
C LEU A 22 15.35 -9.98 -3.34
N ASN A 23 15.41 -11.30 -3.55
CA ASN A 23 16.21 -11.90 -4.62
C ASN A 23 15.61 -11.56 -5.99
N GLN A 24 16.39 -11.79 -7.05
CA GLN A 24 15.89 -11.72 -8.42
C GLN A 24 14.64 -12.60 -8.56
N ASP A 25 13.62 -12.12 -9.25
CA ASP A 25 12.31 -12.76 -9.39
C ASP A 25 11.46 -12.86 -8.11
N GLY A 26 11.92 -12.33 -6.97
CA GLY A 26 11.13 -12.20 -5.75
C GLY A 26 9.91 -11.29 -5.91
N ARG A 27 8.87 -11.50 -5.11
CA ARG A 27 7.62 -10.72 -5.17
C ARG A 27 7.32 -10.04 -3.84
N LEU A 28 7.03 -8.74 -3.91
CA LEU A 28 6.36 -8.02 -2.84
C LEU A 28 4.84 -8.09 -3.10
N ILE A 29 4.07 -8.43 -2.07
CA ILE A 29 2.61 -8.35 -2.07
C ILE A 29 2.15 -7.89 -0.68
N PHE A 30 1.28 -6.89 -0.63
CA PHE A 30 0.72 -6.37 0.62
C PHE A 30 -0.68 -5.83 0.39
N GLY A 31 -1.49 -5.83 1.46
CA GLY A 31 -2.83 -5.26 1.49
C GLY A 31 -2.87 -4.03 2.37
N ILE A 32 -3.70 -3.06 2.00
CA ILE A 32 -4.02 -1.88 2.80
C ILE A 32 -5.52 -1.60 2.77
N ASP A 33 -6.08 -1.28 3.93
CA ASP A 33 -7.47 -0.84 4.07
C ASP A 33 -7.61 0.70 4.12
N PHE A 34 -6.54 1.41 4.48
CA PHE A 34 -6.50 2.88 4.54
C PHE A 34 -5.91 3.49 3.26
N TYR A 35 -6.77 3.95 2.35
CA TYR A 35 -6.40 4.56 1.08
C TYR A 35 -7.49 5.52 0.56
N GLU A 36 -7.11 6.44 -0.32
CA GLU A 36 -7.96 7.57 -0.76
C GLU A 36 -9.33 7.13 -1.30
N GLU A 37 -9.37 6.08 -2.11
CA GLU A 37 -10.61 5.60 -2.70
C GLU A 37 -11.55 4.96 -1.66
N ASN A 38 -11.04 4.43 -0.54
CA ASN A 38 -11.86 3.86 0.54
C ASN A 38 -12.32 4.93 1.55
N LYS A 39 -13.36 5.67 1.19
CA LYS A 39 -13.87 6.80 1.99
C LYS A 39 -14.22 6.45 3.44
N THR A 40 -14.66 5.22 3.69
CA THR A 40 -15.00 4.71 5.02
C THR A 40 -13.80 4.58 5.95
N SER A 41 -12.57 4.68 5.43
CA SER A 41 -11.35 4.67 6.24
C SER A 41 -10.84 6.05 6.62
N HIS A 42 -11.37 7.14 6.07
CA HIS A 42 -10.72 8.47 6.12
C HIS A 42 -10.65 9.07 7.53
N ASP A 43 -11.58 8.71 8.41
CA ASP A 43 -11.63 9.16 9.81
C ASP A 43 -10.76 8.31 10.75
N TRP A 44 -10.19 7.20 10.27
CA TRP A 44 -9.48 6.23 11.13
C TRP A 44 -8.24 6.82 11.82
N SER A 45 -7.57 7.78 11.18
CA SER A 45 -6.44 8.48 11.81
C SER A 45 -6.85 9.19 13.09
N GLU A 46 -8.03 9.82 13.10
CA GLU A 46 -8.58 10.51 14.27
C GLU A 46 -9.20 9.51 15.24
N SER A 47 -10.07 8.61 14.76
CA SER A 47 -10.82 7.68 15.61
C SER A 47 -9.92 6.69 16.34
N CYS A 48 -8.79 6.29 15.75
CA CYS A 48 -7.81 5.42 16.38
C CYS A 48 -6.71 6.19 17.13
N GLY A 49 -6.70 7.52 17.08
CA GLY A 49 -5.67 8.35 17.71
C GLY A 49 -4.28 8.20 17.09
N ILE A 50 -4.20 7.79 15.82
CA ILE A 50 -2.93 7.55 15.12
C ILE A 50 -2.67 8.70 14.14
N LYS A 51 -1.80 9.63 14.54
CA LYS A 51 -1.55 10.89 13.81
C LYS A 51 -0.82 10.73 12.48
N ASN A 52 -0.10 9.63 12.27
CA ASN A 52 0.83 9.46 11.15
C ASN A 52 0.35 8.44 10.09
N MET A 53 -0.96 8.31 9.90
CA MET A 53 -1.50 7.49 8.81
C MET A 53 -1.40 8.23 7.47
N LYS A 54 -0.74 7.63 6.48
CA LYS A 54 -0.58 8.20 5.13
C LYS A 54 -1.76 7.80 4.25
N LEU A 55 -2.66 8.75 4.03
CA LEU A 55 -3.78 8.57 3.10
C LEU A 55 -3.24 8.79 1.68
N LEU A 56 -3.04 7.69 0.96
CA LEU A 56 -2.49 7.67 -0.38
C LEU A 56 -3.45 6.93 -1.30
N SER A 57 -3.55 7.39 -2.54
CA SER A 57 -4.38 6.75 -3.57
C SER A 57 -3.75 5.45 -4.08
N GLU A 58 -4.59 4.59 -4.67
CA GLU A 58 -4.13 3.39 -5.38
C GLU A 58 -3.04 3.74 -6.42
N LYS A 59 -3.21 4.86 -7.12
CA LYS A 59 -2.27 5.34 -8.13
C LYS A 59 -0.91 5.71 -7.54
N GLU A 60 -0.87 6.29 -6.34
CA GLU A 60 0.37 6.65 -5.66
C GLU A 60 1.13 5.40 -5.20
N TRP A 61 0.44 4.42 -4.62
CA TRP A 61 1.04 3.13 -4.27
C TRP A 61 1.63 2.41 -5.47
N LEU A 62 0.90 2.37 -6.59
CA LEU A 62 1.40 1.83 -7.86
C LEU A 62 2.66 2.57 -8.33
N LYS A 63 2.66 3.90 -8.25
CA LYS A 63 3.80 4.74 -8.62
C LYS A 63 5.02 4.44 -7.75
N PHE A 64 4.83 4.19 -6.45
CA PHE A 64 5.92 3.84 -5.54
C PHE A 64 6.63 2.55 -5.96
N LEU A 65 5.87 1.49 -6.30
CA LEU A 65 6.47 0.23 -6.75
C LEU A 65 7.20 0.42 -8.09
N LYS A 66 6.56 1.06 -9.07
CA LYS A 66 7.17 1.31 -10.38
C LYS A 66 8.47 2.12 -10.27
N ASN A 67 8.46 3.19 -9.47
CA ASN A 67 9.64 4.03 -9.26
C ASN A 67 10.77 3.32 -8.49
N SER A 68 10.47 2.25 -7.76
CA SER A 68 11.50 1.45 -7.06
C SER A 68 12.15 0.39 -7.96
N GLY A 69 11.60 0.16 -9.16
CA GLY A 69 12.10 -0.81 -10.14
C GLY A 69 11.27 -2.10 -10.25
N PHE A 70 10.17 -2.24 -9.50
CA PHE A 70 9.31 -3.41 -9.62
C PHE A 70 8.66 -3.50 -11.01
N ARG A 71 8.62 -4.70 -11.57
CA ARG A 71 7.90 -5.08 -12.79
C ARG A 71 6.65 -5.89 -12.47
N ASN A 72 5.79 -6.07 -13.47
CA ASN A 72 4.51 -6.78 -13.32
C ASN A 72 3.69 -6.25 -12.13
N VAL A 73 3.70 -4.93 -11.95
CA VAL A 73 2.98 -4.24 -10.87
C VAL A 73 1.48 -4.31 -11.15
N LYS A 74 0.71 -4.82 -10.19
CA LYS A 74 -0.74 -4.99 -10.27
C LYS A 74 -1.40 -4.58 -8.96
N THR A 75 -2.64 -4.12 -9.07
CA THR A 75 -3.54 -3.83 -7.96
C THR A 75 -4.89 -4.48 -8.18
N TRP A 76 -5.55 -4.85 -7.09
CA TRP A 76 -6.94 -5.28 -7.09
C TRP A 76 -7.53 -5.09 -5.69
N LYS A 77 -8.85 -4.96 -5.62
CA LYS A 77 -9.59 -4.85 -4.36
C LYS A 77 -10.15 -6.20 -3.96
N CYS A 78 -10.06 -6.55 -2.68
CA CYS A 78 -10.59 -7.81 -2.14
C CYS A 78 -11.60 -7.52 -1.04
N GLY A 79 -12.75 -8.20 -1.07
CA GLY A 79 -13.76 -8.11 0.00
C GLY A 79 -14.60 -6.83 -0.01
N ALA A 80 -14.71 -6.15 -1.16
CA ALA A 80 -15.55 -4.96 -1.31
C ALA A 80 -17.02 -5.24 -0.93
N LYS A 81 -17.66 -4.26 -0.28
CA LYS A 81 -19.06 -4.24 0.16
C LYS A 81 -19.67 -2.88 -0.17
N LYS A 82 -20.98 -2.72 0.06
CA LYS A 82 -21.76 -1.53 -0.35
C LYS A 82 -21.10 -0.19 -0.03
N ASP A 83 -20.51 -0.06 1.16
CA ASP A 83 -19.87 1.18 1.64
C ASP A 83 -18.39 0.96 1.98
N TRP A 84 -17.77 -0.11 1.50
CA TRP A 84 -16.36 -0.40 1.72
C TRP A 84 -15.74 -0.89 0.43
N GLU A 85 -14.73 -0.17 -0.05
CA GLU A 85 -14.00 -0.53 -1.27
C GLU A 85 -13.19 -1.83 -1.18
N GLY A 86 -13.13 -2.47 -0.01
CA GLY A 86 -12.32 -3.66 0.26
C GLY A 86 -10.88 -3.32 0.65
N THR A 87 -10.07 -4.36 0.82
CA THR A 87 -8.62 -4.22 0.98
C THR A 87 -8.00 -4.03 -0.39
N LEU A 88 -7.24 -2.95 -0.57
CA LEU A 88 -6.44 -2.75 -1.76
C LEU A 88 -5.18 -3.62 -1.67
N ILE A 89 -5.09 -4.62 -2.54
CA ILE A 89 -3.91 -5.47 -2.68
C ILE A 89 -3.00 -4.89 -3.75
N ILE A 90 -1.73 -4.72 -3.41
CA ILE A 90 -0.68 -4.24 -4.31
C ILE A 90 0.39 -5.32 -4.43
N SER A 91 0.83 -5.63 -5.65
CA SER A 91 1.90 -6.59 -5.88
C SER A 91 2.85 -6.18 -7.00
N GLY A 92 4.15 -6.45 -6.81
CA GLY A 92 5.19 -6.25 -7.82
C GLY A 92 6.30 -7.29 -7.71
N LYS A 93 6.93 -7.62 -8.83
CA LYS A 93 8.05 -8.56 -8.93
C LYS A 93 9.35 -7.80 -9.13
N LYS A 94 10.45 -8.24 -8.52
CA LYS A 94 11.82 -7.79 -8.84
C LYS A 94 12.26 -8.42 -10.17
#